data_AF-A0A8T4E3N6-F1
#
_entry.id   AF-A0A8T4E3N6-F1
#
_cell.length_a   1.000
_cell.length_b   1.000
_cell.length_c   1.000
_cell.angle_alpha   90.00
_cell.angle_beta   90.00
_cell.angle_gamma   90.00
#
_symmetry.space_group_name_H-M   'P 1'
#
loop_
_entity.id
_entity.type
_entity.pdbx_description
1 polymer ?
#
loop_
_entity_poly.entity_id
_entity_poly.type
_entity_poly.pdbx_seq_one_letter_code
_entity_poly.pdbx_strand_id
1 'polypeptide(L)'
;MVGVASLYIVLALLSLLAIAFVALLLKGRKPKPLSTLASIAFAFVLAGIIFGDNRAVGYSLIGIGLALAFIDIFQSQRKSNPNEKKKAKK
;
A
#
# COMPACT_ATOMS: atom_id res chain seq x y z
N MET A 1 33.84 -8.86 -3.37
CA MET A 1 33.21 -7.52 -3.39
C MET A 1 31.97 -7.62 -4.26
N VAL A 2 30.78 -7.62 -3.65
CA VAL A 2 29.53 -7.58 -4.44
C VAL A 2 29.39 -6.14 -4.95
N GLY A 3 29.46 -5.95 -6.26
CA GLY A 3 29.34 -4.61 -6.85
C GLY A 3 27.96 -4.03 -6.54
N VAL A 4 27.88 -2.70 -6.38
CA VAL A 4 26.60 -1.99 -6.14
C VAL A 4 25.52 -2.36 -7.17
N ALA A 5 25.92 -2.68 -8.40
CA ALA A 5 25.05 -3.18 -9.46
C ALA A 5 24.30 -4.49 -9.08
N SER A 6 24.97 -5.43 -8.41
CA SER A 6 24.35 -6.67 -7.95
C SER A 6 23.29 -6.43 -6.88
N LEU A 7 23.49 -5.41 -6.04
CA LEU A 7 22.57 -5.09 -4.95
C LEU A 7 21.23 -4.55 -5.48
N TYR A 8 21.27 -3.69 -6.51
CA TYR A 8 20.05 -3.21 -7.19
C TYR A 8 19.30 -4.34 -7.90
N ILE A 9 20.02 -5.25 -8.56
CA ILE A 9 19.40 -6.41 -9.24
C ILE A 9 18.71 -7.31 -8.22
N VAL A 10 19.37 -7.58 -7.08
CA VAL A 10 18.79 -8.40 -6.01
C VAL A 10 17.53 -7.73 -5.44
N LEU A 11 17.55 -6.43 -5.16
CA LEU A 11 16.38 -5.69 -4.68
C LEU A 11 15.24 -5.67 -5.70
N ALA A 12 15.53 -5.49 -6.99
CA ALA A 12 14.54 -5.53 -8.06
C ALA A 12 13.91 -6.91 -8.23
N LEU A 13 14.71 -7.98 -8.12
CA LEU A 13 14.21 -9.35 -8.14
C LEU A 13 13.32 -9.63 -6.93
N LEU A 14 13.76 -9.22 -5.73
CA LEU A 14 12.99 -9.39 -4.49
C LEU A 14 11.64 -8.66 -4.56
N SER A 15 11.62 -7.41 -5.04
CA SER A 15 10.39 -6.64 -5.16
C SER A 15 9.45 -7.27 -6.20
N LEU A 16 9.98 -7.73 -7.34
CA LEU A 16 9.20 -8.43 -8.36
C LEU A 16 8.59 -9.73 -7.80
N LEU A 17 9.36 -10.52 -7.06
CA LEU A 17 8.90 -11.76 -6.43
C LEU A 17 7.77 -11.47 -5.42
N ALA A 18 7.92 -10.43 -4.61
CA ALA A 18 6.91 -10.03 -3.64
C ALA A 18 5.60 -9.63 -4.33
N ILE A 19 5.66 -8.82 -5.39
CA ILE A 19 4.48 -8.41 -6.16
C ILE A 19 3.80 -9.65 -6.78
N ALA A 20 4.57 -10.54 -7.41
CA ALA A 20 4.04 -11.76 -8.01
C ALA A 20 3.37 -12.68 -6.97
N PHE A 21 4.00 -12.86 -5.81
CA PHE A 21 3.45 -13.66 -4.71
C PHE A 21 2.12 -13.10 -4.19
N VAL A 22 2.05 -11.79 -3.96
CA VAL A 22 0.80 -11.12 -3.56
C VAL A 22 -0.27 -11.25 -4.65
N ALA A 23 0.08 -11.08 -5.92
CA ALA A 23 -0.86 -11.23 -7.03
C ALA A 23 -1.44 -12.65 -7.11
N LEU A 24 -0.62 -13.68 -6.86
CA LEU A 24 -1.07 -15.07 -6.80
C LEU A 24 -2.00 -15.34 -5.61
N LEU A 25 -1.75 -14.74 -4.45
CA LEU A 25 -2.64 -14.85 -3.28
C LEU A 25 -3.99 -14.14 -3.48
N LEU A 26 -4.00 -13.09 -4.28
CA LEU A 26 -5.21 -12.34 -4.64
C LEU A 26 -5.96 -13.00 -5.81
N LYS A 27 -5.31 -13.89 -6.58
CA LYS A 27 -5.91 -14.63 -7.69
C LYS A 27 -7.09 -15.47 -7.18
N GLY A 28 -8.30 -15.10 -7.59
CA GLY A 28 -9.54 -15.77 -7.20
C GLY A 28 -10.32 -15.07 -6.07
N ARG A 29 -9.81 -13.97 -5.49
CA ARG A 29 -10.59 -13.14 -4.57
C ARG A 29 -11.43 -12.13 -5.34
N LYS A 30 -12.67 -11.91 -4.90
CA LYS A 30 -13.53 -10.85 -5.44
C LYS A 30 -12.88 -9.49 -5.17
N PRO A 31 -12.88 -8.57 -6.16
CA PRO A 31 -12.34 -7.23 -5.97
C PRO A 31 -13.11 -6.55 -4.83
N LYS A 32 -12.40 -6.19 -3.77
CA LYS A 32 -12.97 -5.35 -2.71
C LYS A 32 -12.85 -3.89 -3.16
N PRO A 33 -13.88 -3.06 -2.93
CA PRO A 33 -13.77 -1.64 -3.20
C PRO A 33 -12.62 -1.06 -2.37
N LEU A 34 -11.79 -0.21 -3.00
CA LEU A 34 -10.76 0.53 -2.31
C LEU A 34 -11.42 1.48 -1.29
N SER A 35 -10.92 1.47 -0.06
CA SER A 35 -11.30 2.48 0.94
C SER A 35 -10.90 3.87 0.44
N THR A 36 -11.70 4.89 0.75
CA THR A 36 -11.35 6.28 0.45
C THR A 36 -10.01 6.69 1.08
N LEU A 37 -9.66 6.13 2.25
CA LEU A 37 -8.34 6.38 2.84
C LEU A 37 -7.22 5.70 2.04
N ALA A 38 -7.47 4.50 1.51
CA ALA A 38 -6.50 3.78 0.69
C ALA A 38 -6.21 4.51 -0.63
N SER A 39 -7.22 5.13 -1.26
CA SER A 39 -6.99 5.94 -2.47
C SER A 39 -6.19 7.21 -2.18
N ILE A 40 -6.46 7.89 -1.05
CA ILE A 40 -5.69 9.07 -0.62
C ILE A 40 -4.24 8.68 -0.29
N ALA A 41 -4.04 7.58 0.44
CA ALA A 41 -2.72 7.05 0.74
C ALA A 41 -1.93 6.75 -0.55
N PHE A 42 -2.58 6.12 -1.53
CA PHE A 42 -1.97 5.84 -2.83
C PHE A 42 -1.60 7.11 -3.60
N ALA A 43 -2.47 8.13 -3.58
CA ALA A 43 -2.17 9.43 -4.18
C ALA A 43 -0.94 10.09 -3.54
N PHE A 44 -0.79 10.01 -2.23
CA PHE A 44 0.40 10.52 -1.51
C PHE A 44 1.68 9.77 -1.90
N VAL A 45 1.61 8.43 -2.01
CA VAL A 45 2.75 7.62 -2.46
C VAL A 45 3.14 7.97 -3.89
N LEU A 46 2.17 8.07 -4.81
CA LEU A 46 2.42 8.49 -6.19
C LEU A 46 3.02 9.89 -6.26
N ALA A 47 2.47 10.84 -5.51
CA ALA A 47 2.99 12.21 -5.45
C ALA A 47 4.44 12.23 -4.93
N GLY A 48 4.77 11.42 -3.93
CA GLY A 48 6.14 11.30 -3.42
C GLY A 48 7.12 10.65 -4.40
N ILE A 49 6.64 9.72 -5.25
CA ILE A 49 7.45 9.16 -6.35
C ILE A 49 7.70 10.23 -7.42
N ILE A 50 6.69 11.01 -7.81
CA ILE A 50 6.80 12.08 -8.82
C ILE A 50 7.72 13.20 -8.33
N PHE A 51 7.58 13.62 -7.06
CA PHE A 51 8.44 14.63 -6.42
C PHE A 51 9.78 14.07 -5.94
N GLY A 52 10.17 12.86 -6.35
CA GLY A 52 11.39 12.17 -5.93
C GLY A 52 12.69 12.92 -6.24
N ASP A 53 12.64 13.95 -7.09
CA ASP A 53 13.75 14.87 -7.36
C ASP A 53 14.18 15.62 -6.10
N ASN A 54 13.21 16.12 -5.32
CA ASN A 54 13.47 16.64 -3.98
C ASN A 54 13.27 15.51 -2.96
N ARG A 55 14.35 14.76 -2.71
CA ARG A 55 14.38 13.60 -1.81
C ARG A 55 13.68 13.85 -0.47
N ALA A 56 13.86 15.04 0.13
CA ALA A 56 13.25 15.37 1.43
C ALA A 56 11.71 15.41 1.34
N VAL A 57 11.18 16.05 0.30
CA VAL A 57 9.74 16.16 0.06
C VAL A 57 9.18 14.80 -0.38
N GLY A 58 9.84 14.14 -1.33
CA GLY A 58 9.44 12.83 -1.84
C GLY A 58 9.33 11.75 -0.75
N TYR A 59 10.36 11.61 0.10
CA TYR A 59 10.32 10.63 1.20
C TYR A 59 9.29 10.98 2.27
N SER A 60 9.04 12.27 2.54
CA SER A 60 8.00 12.70 3.47
C SER A 60 6.61 12.33 2.95
N LEU A 61 6.33 12.61 1.66
CA LEU A 61 5.08 12.23 1.00
C LEU A 61 4.86 10.71 1.00
N ILE A 62 5.89 9.93 0.66
CA ILE A 62 5.83 8.47 0.70
C ILE A 62 5.56 7.99 2.13
N GLY A 63 6.26 8.53 3.12
CA GLY A 63 6.09 8.18 4.54
C GLY A 63 4.67 8.45 5.04
N ILE A 64 4.12 9.62 4.73
CA ILE A 64 2.73 9.99 5.07
C ILE A 64 1.74 9.05 4.39
N GLY A 65 1.91 8.78 3.09
CA GLY A 65 1.06 7.85 2.35
C GLY A 65 1.08 6.45 2.96
N LEU A 66 2.26 5.96 3.35
CA LEU A 66 2.41 4.66 3.99
C LEU A 66 1.75 4.61 5.38
N ALA A 67 1.92 5.67 6.19
CA ALA A 67 1.28 5.77 7.50
C ALA A 67 -0.25 5.76 7.38
N LEU A 68 -0.82 6.50 6.43
CA LEU A 68 -2.26 6.50 6.15
C LEU A 68 -2.75 5.12 5.70
N ALA A 69 -1.97 4.41 4.87
CA ALA A 69 -2.31 3.04 4.46
C ALA A 69 -2.35 2.08 5.65
N PHE A 70 -1.38 2.16 6.57
CA PHE A 70 -1.41 1.37 7.80
C PHE A 70 -2.64 1.69 8.65
N ILE A 71 -2.95 2.97 8.86
CA ILE A 71 -4.12 3.42 9.62
C ILE A 71 -5.42 2.89 8.99
N ASP A 72 -5.55 2.92 7.66
CA ASP A 72 -6.71 2.36 6.96
C ASP A 72 -6.83 0.85 7.17
N ILE A 73 -5.71 0.12 7.07
CA ILE A 73 -5.68 -1.33 7.34
C ILE A 73 -6.19 -1.62 8.76
N PHE A 74 -5.63 -0.95 9.78
CA PHE A 74 -6.07 -1.15 11.16
C PHE A 74 -7.55 -0.78 11.40
N GLN A 75 -8.04 0.30 10.80
CA GLN A 75 -9.45 0.70 10.90
C GLN A 75 -10.38 -0.26 10.16
N SER A 76 -9.99 -0.73 8.98
CA SER A 76 -10.76 -1.69 8.18
C SER A 76 -10.92 -3.03 8.89
N GLN A 77 -9.89 -3.49 9.63
CA GLN A 77 -9.98 -4.66 10.51
C GLN A 77 -10.98 -4.45 11.67
N ARG A 78 -11.03 -3.25 12.26
CA ARG A 78 -12.02 -2.93 13.31
C ARG A 78 -13.46 -2.83 12.77
N LYS A 79 -13.64 -2.31 11.56
CA LYS A 79 -14.96 -2.15 10.93
C LYS A 79 -15.56 -3.47 10.42
N SER A 80 -14.80 -4.56 10.43
CA SER A 80 -15.33 -5.91 10.22
C SER A 80 -15.96 -6.52 11.48
N ASN A 81 -16.35 -5.73 12.48
CA ASN A 81 -17.27 -6.17 13.52
C ASN A 81 -18.70 -6.24 12.93
N PRO A 82 -19.33 -7.42 12.79
CA PRO A 82 -20.61 -7.60 12.07
C PRO A 82 -21.83 -6.83 12.61
N ASN A 83 -21.69 -6.09 13.71
CA ASN A 83 -22.79 -5.50 14.46
C ASN A 83 -23.34 -4.18 13.90
N GLU A 84 -22.70 -3.53 12.93
CA GLU A 84 -23.19 -2.25 12.37
C GLU A 84 -24.23 -2.44 11.25
N LYS A 85 -24.24 -3.58 10.55
CA LYS A 85 -25.20 -3.83 9.45
C LYS A 85 -26.64 -4.10 9.90
N LYS A 86 -26.88 -4.35 11.19
CA LYS A 86 -28.24 -4.61 11.73
C LYS A 86 -29.02 -3.35 12.10
N LYS A 87 -28.37 -2.18 12.23
CA LYS A 87 -29.08 -0.93 12.62
C LYS A 87 -29.66 -0.13 11.45
N ALA A 88 -29.19 -0.34 10.22
CA ALA A 88 -29.69 0.39 9.05
C ALA A 88 -30.92 -0.25 8.36
N LYS A 89 -31.44 -1.36 8.91
CA LYS A 89 -32.60 -2.09 8.36
C LYS A 89 -33.75 -2.23 9.36
N LYS A 90 -33.76 -1.40 10.42
CA LYS A 90 -34.83 -1.36 11.40
C LYS A 90 -35.55 -0.04 11.33
#